data_AF-A0A442IFH3-F1
#
_entry.id   AF-A0A442IFH3-F1
#
_cell.length_a   1.000
_cell.length_b   1.000
_cell.length_c   1.000
_cell.angle_alpha   90.00
_cell.angle_beta   90.00
_cell.angle_gamma   90.00
#
_symmetry.space_group_name_H-M   'P 1'
#
loop_
_entity.id
_entity.type
_entity.pdbx_description
1 polymer ?
#
loop_
_entity_poly.entity_id
_entity_poly.type
_entity_poly.pdbx_seq_one_letter_code
_entity_poly.pdbx_strand_id
1 'polypeptide(L)'
;MNITAINNLAAFLENIPSKHDRGFNMTSYVAAGVSVEQTNVGFQCNSTACIAGWASLVLGENGEIMKTARKSSEVDDFYEDFAGDLLGLDHRTAMELFEPMNVLIEPDAAWDEVTPRQAAKVLRNLAKTGEVDWSIALTS
;
A
#
# COMPACT_ATOMS: atom_id res chain seq x y z
N MET A 1 -8.18 -5.99 -13.10
CA MET A 1 -8.33 -5.52 -11.71
C MET A 1 -9.06 -6.56 -10.87
N ASN A 2 -8.45 -6.97 -9.76
CA ASN A 2 -8.98 -7.94 -8.80
C ASN A 2 -9.72 -7.21 -7.65
N ILE A 3 -11.00 -6.92 -7.86
CA ILE A 3 -11.83 -6.16 -6.92
C ILE A 3 -11.94 -6.82 -5.54
N THR A 4 -11.89 -8.14 -5.48
CA THR A 4 -11.90 -8.90 -4.22
C THR A 4 -10.62 -8.63 -3.43
N ALA A 5 -9.45 -8.74 -4.07
CA ALA A 5 -8.16 -8.47 -3.45
C ALA A 5 -8.08 -7.04 -2.91
N ILE A 6 -8.50 -6.05 -3.71
CA ILE A 6 -8.48 -4.64 -3.32
C ILE A 6 -9.36 -4.40 -2.10
N ASN A 7 -10.58 -4.93 -2.08
CA ASN A 7 -11.48 -4.78 -0.93
C ASN A 7 -11.01 -5.50 0.32
N ASN A 8 -10.39 -6.67 0.17
CA ASN A 8 -9.82 -7.42 1.28
C ASN A 8 -8.62 -6.68 1.88
N LEU A 9 -7.74 -6.13 1.03
CA LEU A 9 -6.62 -5.32 1.48
C LEU A 9 -7.10 -4.03 2.18
N ALA A 10 -8.11 -3.36 1.63
CA ALA A 10 -8.71 -2.18 2.27
C ALA A 10 -9.24 -2.52 3.67
N ALA A 11 -10.01 -3.62 3.80
CA ALA A 11 -10.53 -4.08 5.09
C ALA A 11 -9.41 -4.43 6.08
N PHE A 12 -8.31 -5.00 5.59
CA PHE A 12 -7.14 -5.31 6.41
C PHE A 12 -6.44 -4.03 6.90
N LEU A 13 -6.23 -3.05 6.04
CA LEU A 13 -5.59 -1.78 6.40
C LEU A 13 -6.46 -0.91 7.33
N GLU A 14 -7.79 -1.03 7.24
CA GLU A 14 -8.72 -0.40 8.20
C GLU A 14 -8.48 -0.88 9.64
N ASN A 15 -8.10 -2.16 9.81
CA ASN A 15 -7.97 -2.85 11.09
C ASN A 15 -6.77 -3.81 11.11
N ILE A 16 -5.56 -3.27 10.98
CA ILE A 16 -4.32 -4.07 10.99
C ILE A 16 -4.23 -4.81 12.34
N PRO A 17 -4.16 -6.16 12.36
CA PRO A 17 -4.03 -6.90 13.61
C PRO A 17 -2.72 -6.55 14.33
N SER A 18 -2.77 -6.39 15.66
CA SER A 18 -1.62 -5.99 16.49
C SER A 18 -0.39 -6.90 16.39
N LYS A 19 -0.57 -8.16 15.94
CA LYS A 19 0.55 -9.09 15.65
C LYS A 19 1.45 -8.60 14.51
N HIS A 20 0.99 -7.67 13.69
CA HIS A 20 1.79 -7.05 12.64
C HIS A 20 2.32 -5.71 13.19
N ASP A 21 3.40 -5.78 13.96
CA ASP A 21 4.12 -4.63 14.50
C ASP A 21 4.95 -3.95 13.40
N ARG A 22 4.27 -3.25 12.48
CA ARG A 22 4.87 -2.62 11.30
C ARG A 22 4.26 -1.24 11.06
N GLY A 23 5.11 -0.28 10.70
CA GLY A 23 4.68 1.06 10.31
C GLY A 23 3.95 1.09 8.96
N PHE A 24 3.38 2.24 8.64
CA PHE A 24 2.77 2.51 7.34
C PHE A 24 3.19 3.89 6.82
N ASN A 25 3.56 3.99 5.55
CA ASN A 25 4.01 5.22 4.92
C ASN A 25 3.91 5.10 3.39
N MET A 26 3.48 6.17 2.72
CA MET A 26 3.32 6.21 1.26
C MET A 26 4.38 7.07 0.57
N THR A 27 5.49 7.43 1.22
CA THR A 27 6.57 8.21 0.61
C THR A 27 7.57 7.30 -0.11
N SER A 28 7.83 7.60 -1.38
CA SER A 28 8.88 6.93 -2.15
C SER A 28 10.23 7.62 -1.92
N TYR A 29 11.00 7.11 -0.96
CA TYR A 29 12.44 7.39 -0.88
C TYR A 29 13.21 6.08 -0.75
N VAL A 30 14.20 5.85 -1.60
CA VAL A 30 15.26 4.86 -1.35
C VAL A 30 16.24 5.52 -0.37
N ALA A 31 16.06 5.35 0.94
CA ALA A 31 16.89 6.05 1.93
C ALA A 31 17.66 5.11 2.87
N ALA A 32 18.98 5.24 2.88
CA ALA A 32 19.85 4.70 3.91
C ALA A 32 19.52 5.34 5.27
N GLY A 33 19.11 4.51 6.24
CA GLY A 33 19.15 4.75 7.68
C GLY A 33 18.35 5.94 8.22
N VAL A 34 17.19 5.67 8.86
CA VAL A 34 16.56 6.61 9.82
C VAL A 34 15.93 5.83 10.99
N SER A 35 15.90 6.44 12.17
CA SER A 35 15.61 5.86 13.48
C SER A 35 14.12 5.62 13.78
N VAL A 36 13.91 4.59 14.60
CA VAL A 36 12.66 4.10 15.22
C VAL A 36 11.99 5.17 16.09
N GLU A 37 10.65 5.23 16.10
CA GLU A 37 9.73 5.81 17.12
C GLU A 37 8.58 6.74 16.61
N GLN A 38 7.91 6.37 15.52
CA GLN A 38 6.57 6.89 15.20
C GLN A 38 5.66 5.73 14.80
N THR A 39 4.37 5.78 15.13
CA THR A 39 3.39 4.77 14.66
C THR A 39 3.21 4.78 13.13
N ASN A 40 3.78 5.78 12.45
CA ASN A 40 3.81 5.97 10.99
C ASN A 40 5.25 6.00 10.40
N VAL A 41 6.30 5.47 11.07
CA VAL A 41 7.64 5.54 10.43
C VAL A 41 7.71 4.65 9.20
N GLY A 42 8.11 5.28 8.09
CA GLY A 42 8.23 4.67 6.78
C GLY A 42 9.55 4.00 6.49
N PHE A 43 9.51 3.15 5.46
CA PHE A 43 10.65 2.85 4.60
C PHE A 43 10.11 2.54 3.20
N GLN A 44 10.83 3.08 2.20
CA GLN A 44 11.13 2.60 0.84
C GLN A 44 10.08 1.77 0.09
N CYS A 45 10.01 1.94 -1.24
CA CYS A 45 9.30 1.04 -2.17
C CYS A 45 9.74 -0.45 -2.06
N ASN A 46 10.87 -0.71 -1.39
CA ASN A 46 11.36 -2.06 -1.01
C ASN A 46 11.00 -2.51 0.41
N SER A 47 10.13 -1.78 1.12
CA SER A 47 9.71 -2.08 2.48
C SER A 47 8.23 -2.41 2.57
N THR A 48 7.91 -3.08 3.66
CA THR A 48 6.61 -3.66 3.95
C THR A 48 5.58 -2.64 4.48
N ALA A 49 5.86 -1.35 4.32
CA ALA A 49 5.12 -0.26 4.96
C ALA A 49 4.14 0.49 4.04
N CYS A 50 4.25 0.37 2.71
CA CYS A 50 3.29 0.98 1.77
C CYS A 50 2.18 0.00 1.36
N ILE A 51 1.20 0.45 0.55
CA ILE A 51 0.14 -0.43 0.01
C ILE A 51 0.74 -1.65 -0.71
N ALA A 52 1.75 -1.45 -1.56
CA ALA A 52 2.40 -2.55 -2.29
C ALA A 52 3.09 -3.55 -1.35
N GLY A 53 3.78 -3.05 -0.33
CA GLY A 53 4.38 -3.85 0.73
C GLY A 53 3.35 -4.72 1.46
N TRP A 54 2.26 -4.12 1.93
CA TRP A 54 1.20 -4.86 2.62
C TRP A 54 0.51 -5.87 1.69
N ALA A 55 0.14 -5.47 0.47
CA ALA A 55 -0.45 -6.35 -0.53
C ALA A 55 0.40 -7.62 -0.74
N SER A 56 1.69 -7.44 -1.01
CA SER A 56 2.64 -8.52 -1.26
C SER A 56 2.81 -9.49 -0.09
N LEU A 57 2.55 -9.04 1.14
CA LEU A 57 2.78 -9.86 2.32
C LEU A 57 1.53 -10.58 2.80
N VAL A 58 0.37 -9.93 2.67
CA VAL A 58 -0.86 -10.43 3.29
C VAL A 58 -1.82 -11.02 2.29
N LEU A 59 -1.70 -10.73 1.00
CA LEU A 59 -2.58 -11.31 -0.01
C LEU A 59 -2.04 -12.65 -0.53
N GLY A 60 -2.95 -13.63 -0.58
CA GLY A 60 -2.80 -14.85 -1.35
C GLY A 60 -3.10 -14.59 -2.84
N GLU A 61 -2.76 -15.56 -3.68
CA GLU A 61 -2.88 -15.46 -5.13
C GLU A 61 -4.32 -15.24 -5.62
N ASN A 62 -5.33 -15.65 -4.83
CA ASN A 62 -6.74 -15.43 -5.16
C ASN A 62 -7.31 -14.14 -4.53
N GLY A 63 -6.47 -13.31 -3.92
CA GLY A 63 -6.86 -12.05 -3.29
C GLY A 63 -7.39 -12.17 -1.86
N GLU A 64 -7.28 -13.34 -1.24
CA GLU A 64 -7.63 -13.56 0.17
C GLU A 64 -6.54 -13.06 1.12
N ILE A 65 -6.93 -12.64 2.33
CA ILE A 65 -5.95 -12.35 3.39
C ILE A 65 -5.40 -13.67 3.95
N MET A 66 -4.09 -13.87 3.80
CA MET A 66 -3.36 -15.02 4.32
C MET A 66 -3.35 -15.01 5.86
N LYS A 67 -3.49 -16.20 6.45
CA LYS A 67 -3.41 -16.37 7.92
C LYS A 67 -2.03 -16.01 8.47
N THR A 68 -1.01 -16.34 7.70
CA THR A 68 0.40 -16.06 7.96
C THR A 68 0.91 -15.20 6.81
N ALA A 69 1.51 -14.06 7.14
CA ALA A 69 2.10 -13.21 6.12
C ALA A 69 3.26 -13.94 5.42
N ARG A 70 3.38 -13.73 4.11
CA ARG A 70 4.53 -14.10 3.31
C ARG A 70 5.80 -13.50 3.90
N LYS A 71 6.92 -14.21 3.82
CA LYS A 71 8.23 -13.66 4.20
C LYS A 71 8.70 -12.71 3.10
N SER A 72 9.44 -11.67 3.47
CA SER A 72 10.02 -10.75 2.48
C SER A 72 10.95 -11.46 1.48
N SER A 73 11.57 -12.58 1.85
CA SER A 73 12.38 -13.42 0.96
C SER A 73 11.58 -14.22 -0.07
N GLU A 74 10.25 -14.21 0.02
CA GLU A 74 9.33 -14.92 -0.89
C GLU A 74 8.62 -13.96 -1.85
N VAL A 75 8.93 -12.65 -1.78
CA VAL A 75 8.48 -11.64 -2.73
C VAL A 75 9.64 -11.41 -3.70
N ASP A 76 9.39 -11.59 -5.01
CA ASP A 76 10.38 -11.31 -6.05
C ASP A 76 10.78 -9.82 -6.04
N ASP A 77 11.92 -9.50 -6.65
CA ASP A 77 12.75 -8.29 -6.41
C ASP A 77 12.05 -6.91 -6.33
N PHE A 78 10.78 -6.76 -6.76
CA PHE A 78 9.99 -5.53 -6.63
C PHE A 78 8.57 -5.78 -6.06
N TYR A 79 8.26 -5.11 -4.94
CA TYR A 79 6.96 -5.22 -4.27
C TYR A 79 5.81 -4.65 -5.10
N GLU A 80 6.05 -3.59 -5.87
CA GLU A 80 5.06 -2.91 -6.70
C GLU A 80 4.55 -3.81 -7.82
N ASP A 81 5.45 -4.49 -8.52
CA ASP A 81 5.08 -5.40 -9.61
C ASP A 81 4.27 -6.58 -9.07
N PHE A 82 4.77 -7.21 -8.00
CA PHE A 82 4.09 -8.34 -7.38
C PHE A 82 2.72 -7.95 -6.78
N ALA A 83 2.64 -6.80 -6.10
CA ALA A 83 1.37 -6.27 -5.61
C ALA A 83 0.41 -5.90 -6.75
N GLY A 84 0.93 -5.31 -7.83
CA GLY A 84 0.19 -4.98 -9.04
C GLY A 84 -0.49 -6.22 -9.62
N ASP A 85 0.25 -7.32 -9.75
CA ASP A 85 -0.27 -8.61 -10.21
C ASP A 85 -1.35 -9.18 -9.28
N LEU A 86 -1.12 -9.19 -7.97
CA LEU A 86 -2.10 -9.67 -6.98
C LEU A 86 -3.40 -8.86 -7.00
N LEU A 87 -3.29 -7.53 -7.16
CA LEU A 87 -4.43 -6.62 -7.27
C LEU A 87 -4.98 -6.55 -8.70
N GLY A 88 -4.34 -7.20 -9.67
CA GLY A 88 -4.67 -7.19 -11.09
C GLY A 88 -4.70 -5.79 -11.72
N LEU A 89 -3.82 -4.91 -11.28
CA LEU A 89 -3.72 -3.53 -11.78
C LEU A 89 -2.90 -3.48 -13.06
N ASP A 90 -3.22 -2.55 -13.95
CA ASP A 90 -2.26 -2.20 -15.00
C ASP A 90 -1.14 -1.32 -14.42
N HIS A 91 -0.03 -1.21 -15.16
CA HIS A 91 1.16 -0.51 -14.71
C HIS A 91 0.87 0.95 -14.31
N ARG A 92 0.00 1.64 -15.07
CA ARG A 92 -0.35 3.03 -14.78
C ARG A 92 -1.10 3.14 -13.45
N THR A 93 -2.13 2.33 -13.26
CA THR A 93 -2.94 2.30 -12.04
C THR A 93 -2.09 1.90 -10.83
N ALA A 94 -1.16 0.95 -11.02
CA ALA A 94 -0.20 0.57 -9.98
C ALA A 94 0.71 1.74 -9.60
N MET A 95 1.27 2.49 -10.56
CA MET A 95 2.07 3.68 -10.28
C MET A 95 1.28 4.78 -9.55
N GLU A 96 0.05 5.08 -10.01
CA GLU A 96 -0.81 6.07 -9.37
C GLU A 96 -1.16 5.68 -7.93
N LEU A 97 -1.32 4.37 -7.66
CA LEU A 97 -1.65 3.85 -6.33
C LEU A 97 -0.44 3.74 -5.41
N PHE A 98 0.70 3.24 -5.90
CA PHE A 98 1.86 2.90 -5.08
C PHE A 98 2.88 4.03 -4.98
N GLU A 99 2.97 4.87 -6.01
CA GLU A 99 3.94 5.95 -6.12
C GLU A 99 3.29 7.30 -6.48
N PRO A 100 2.24 7.74 -5.76
CA PRO A 100 1.49 8.95 -6.14
C PRO A 100 2.35 10.22 -6.18
N MET A 101 3.39 10.31 -5.36
CA MET A 101 4.36 11.42 -5.37
C MET A 101 5.19 11.49 -6.65
N ASN A 102 5.47 10.35 -7.31
CA ASN A 102 6.31 10.27 -8.51
C ASN A 102 5.52 10.61 -9.78
N VAL A 103 4.19 10.47 -9.73
CA VAL A 103 3.28 10.83 -10.82
C VAL A 103 2.63 12.21 -10.66
N LEU A 104 3.12 13.02 -9.71
CA LEU A 104 2.61 14.37 -9.41
C LEU A 104 1.11 14.39 -9.02
N ILE A 105 0.61 13.30 -8.43
CA ILE A 105 -0.69 13.31 -7.75
C ILE A 105 -0.49 14.08 -6.45
N GLU A 106 -1.27 15.14 -6.24
CA GLU A 106 -1.25 15.97 -5.01
C GLU A 106 0.19 16.34 -4.56
N PRO A 107 0.90 17.20 -5.31
CA PRO A 107 2.33 17.44 -5.12
C PRO A 107 2.73 18.00 -3.75
N ASP A 108 1.78 18.61 -3.03
CA ASP A 108 1.99 19.20 -1.71
C ASP A 108 1.53 18.27 -0.56
N ALA A 109 1.13 17.03 -0.86
CA ALA A 109 0.65 16.10 0.15
C ALA A 109 1.80 15.56 1.03
N ALA A 110 1.53 15.47 2.34
CA ALA A 110 2.41 14.80 3.31
C ALA A 110 2.28 13.27 3.19
N TRP A 111 2.88 12.70 2.13
CA TRP A 111 2.84 11.27 1.83
C TRP A 111 3.39 10.37 2.96
N ASP A 112 4.19 10.95 3.85
CA ASP A 112 4.75 10.31 5.03
C ASP A 112 3.77 10.23 6.21
N GLU A 113 2.74 11.08 6.20
CA GLU A 113 1.69 11.11 7.22
C GLU A 113 0.46 10.27 6.84
N VAL A 114 0.40 9.75 5.61
CA VAL A 114 -0.71 8.90 5.14
C VAL A 114 -0.83 7.68 6.03
N THR A 115 -1.99 7.52 6.65
CA THR A 115 -2.33 6.38 7.52
C THR A 115 -2.86 5.19 6.73
N PRO A 116 -2.83 3.96 7.30
CA PRO A 116 -3.47 2.79 6.69
C PRO A 116 -4.96 3.00 6.35
N ARG A 117 -5.69 3.71 7.22
CA ARG A 117 -7.11 4.02 7.01
C ARG A 117 -7.33 4.98 5.84
N GLN A 118 -6.44 5.93 5.62
CA GLN A 118 -6.48 6.82 4.46
C GLN A 118 -6.21 6.04 3.17
N ALA A 119 -5.16 5.22 3.15
CA ALA A 119 -4.89 4.32 2.03
C ALA A 119 -6.06 3.36 1.74
N ALA A 120 -6.72 2.85 2.78
CA ALA A 120 -7.91 2.01 2.61
C ALA A 120 -9.05 2.77 1.91
N LYS A 121 -9.28 4.06 2.20
CA LYS A 121 -10.27 4.87 1.48
C LYS A 121 -10.00 4.90 -0.02
N VAL A 122 -8.73 5.08 -0.41
CA VAL A 122 -8.31 5.09 -1.82
C VAL A 122 -8.54 3.73 -2.47
N LEU A 123 -8.19 2.64 -1.79
CA LEU A 123 -8.48 1.27 -2.27
C LEU A 123 -9.98 1.03 -2.45
N ARG A 124 -10.82 1.50 -1.52
CA ARG A 124 -12.29 1.40 -1.65
C ARG A 124 -12.81 2.19 -2.85
N ASN A 125 -12.24 3.36 -3.10
CA ASN A 125 -12.61 4.15 -4.28
C ASN A 125 -12.18 3.44 -5.55
N LEU A 126 -10.93 3.00 -5.64
CA LEU A 126 -10.41 2.22 -6.77
C LEU A 126 -11.28 0.99 -7.06
N ALA A 127 -11.68 0.24 -6.03
CA ALA A 127 -12.57 -0.90 -6.19
C ALA A 127 -13.97 -0.54 -6.73
N LYS A 128 -14.44 0.68 -6.46
CA LYS A 128 -15.77 1.17 -6.85
C LYS A 128 -15.77 1.83 -8.23
N THR A 129 -14.74 2.61 -8.56
CA THR A 129 -14.69 3.48 -9.74
C THR A 129 -13.74 2.97 -10.81
N GLY A 130 -12.75 2.16 -10.44
CA GLY A 130 -11.63 1.80 -11.29
C GLY A 130 -10.56 2.88 -11.43
N GLU A 131 -10.65 3.96 -10.65
CA GLU A 131 -9.73 5.09 -10.69
C GLU A 131 -9.08 5.33 -9.32
N VAL A 132 -7.77 5.58 -9.33
CA VAL A 132 -7.05 5.99 -8.12
C VAL A 132 -7.36 7.46 -7.86
N ASP A 133 -7.89 7.76 -6.68
CA ASP A 133 -8.16 9.12 -6.23
C ASP A 133 -7.65 9.28 -4.80
N TRP A 134 -6.55 10.01 -4.65
CA TRP A 134 -5.94 10.28 -3.35
C TRP A 134 -6.56 11.48 -2.63
N SER A 135 -7.25 12.38 -3.32
CA SER A 135 -7.78 13.60 -2.71
C SER A 135 -8.81 13.26 -1.62
N ILE A 136 -9.59 12.19 -1.80
CA ILE A 136 -10.60 11.71 -0.83
C ILE A 136 -10.01 11.25 0.51
N ALA A 137 -8.72 10.93 0.54
CA ALA A 137 -8.02 10.47 1.72
C ALA A 137 -7.24 11.60 2.41
N LEU A 138 -6.90 12.64 1.65
CA LEU A 138 -6.08 13.77 2.09
C LEU A 138 -6.92 14.98 2.52
N THR A 139 -8.18 15.08 2.12
CA THR A 139 -9.11 16.08 2.67
C THR A 139 -9.51 15.72 4.10
N SER A 140 -9.35 16.68 5.02
CA SER A 140 -9.67 16.60 6.46
C SER A 140 -11.16 16.40 6.75
#